data_AF-A0AAW9LFH6-F1
#
_entry.id   AF-A0AAW9LFH6-F1
#
_cell.length_a   1.000
_cell.length_b   1.000
_cell.length_c   1.000
_cell.angle_alpha   90.00
_cell.angle_beta   90.00
_cell.angle_gamma   90.00
#
_symmetry.space_group_name_H-M   'P 1'
#
loop_
_entity.id
_entity.type
_entity.pdbx_description
1 polymer ?
#
loop_
_entity_poly.entity_id
_entity_poly.type
_entity_poly.pdbx_seq_one_letter_code
_entity_poly.pdbx_strand_id
1 'polypeptide(L)'
;MSTVLDGMVFLLLVSAAASMLVFARPAPLAPTHAAADTADVVATTTATVEYEIGGVAPRGGPNATERTAHGTLAELLAAAAVADPAVEGTAAGSGPSSFETAVANATRNATRRRGGYAQVRAVWAPYPGAPLSGTVTAGPTPPQSADVHAATLVVPSGVGDAGVVTDSPTPEFDALADRLARAVVRTLFEPRSSRLALSGPATVSGSTVQRYDRLSESLGVPVSDALARRNATAANQRLEAALATRFERDLTERYESPANATQAVRVRTVRITVRTWSA
;
A
#
# COMPACT_ATOMS: atom_id res chain seq x y z
N MET A 1 49.89 -0.74 27.38
CA MET A 1 49.90 -1.95 26.53
C MET A 1 48.59 -2.69 26.77
N SER A 2 47.46 -2.28 26.16
CA SER A 2 46.14 -2.94 26.35
C SER A 2 45.05 -2.44 25.39
N THR A 3 45.32 -2.38 24.09
CA THR A 3 44.30 -2.05 23.05
C THR A 3 44.22 -3.17 22.01
N VAL A 4 45.36 -3.78 21.68
CA VAL A 4 45.43 -4.95 20.81
C VAL A 4 44.78 -6.18 21.46
N LEU A 5 44.94 -6.37 22.78
CA LEU A 5 44.34 -7.48 23.52
C LEU A 5 42.81 -7.35 23.58
N ASP A 6 42.30 -6.12 23.75
CA ASP A 6 40.85 -5.85 23.84
C ASP A 6 40.15 -6.05 22.48
N GLY A 7 40.81 -5.64 21.39
CA GLY A 7 40.34 -5.91 20.03
C GLY A 7 40.30 -7.40 19.67
N MET A 8 41.25 -8.20 20.16
CA MET A 8 41.27 -9.65 19.93
C MET A 8 40.18 -10.37 20.71
N VAL A 9 39.91 -9.97 21.97
CA VAL A 9 38.80 -10.52 22.77
C VAL A 9 37.46 -10.15 22.15
N PHE A 10 37.31 -8.90 21.67
CA PHE A 10 36.10 -8.47 20.98
C PHE A 10 35.82 -9.27 19.70
N LEU A 11 36.84 -9.51 18.87
CA LEU A 11 36.70 -10.34 17.67
C LEU A 11 36.44 -11.82 17.99
N LEU A 12 36.98 -12.34 19.10
CA LEU A 12 36.69 -13.69 19.59
C LEU A 12 35.23 -13.83 20.04
N LEU A 13 34.69 -12.83 20.74
CA LEU A 13 33.29 -12.83 21.18
C LEU A 13 32.33 -12.68 20.00
N VAL A 14 32.64 -11.84 19.01
CA VAL A 14 31.84 -11.68 17.80
C VAL A 14 31.86 -12.95 16.94
N SER A 15 33.00 -13.61 16.80
CA SER A 15 33.10 -14.88 16.05
C SER A 15 32.43 -16.05 16.78
N ALA A 16 32.52 -16.11 18.12
CA ALA A 16 31.78 -17.09 18.92
C ALA A 16 30.26 -16.88 18.83
N ALA A 17 29.79 -15.62 18.90
CA ALA A 17 28.37 -15.28 18.75
C ALA A 17 27.84 -15.62 17.34
N ALA A 18 28.61 -15.32 16.29
CA ALA A 18 28.27 -15.68 14.93
C ALA A 18 28.20 -17.19 14.72
N SER A 19 29.11 -17.95 15.36
CA SER A 19 29.12 -19.42 15.29
C SER A 19 27.91 -20.04 15.98
N MET A 20 27.47 -19.47 17.10
CA MET A 20 26.30 -19.96 17.85
C MET A 20 24.98 -19.79 17.07
N LEU A 21 24.89 -18.75 16.24
CA LEU A 21 23.75 -18.49 15.35
C LEU A 21 23.62 -19.48 14.19
N VAL A 22 24.74 -20.08 13.74
CA VAL A 22 24.75 -21.02 12.60
C VAL A 22 24.27 -22.42 13.00
N PHE A 23 24.42 -22.83 14.27
CA PHE A 23 24.05 -24.16 14.75
C PHE A 23 22.71 -24.24 15.49
N ALA A 24 22.08 -23.10 15.79
CA ALA A 24 20.74 -23.08 16.36
C ALA A 24 19.71 -23.42 15.27
N ARG A 25 19.32 -24.71 15.17
CA ARG A 25 18.08 -25.06 14.47
C ARG A 25 16.91 -24.46 15.27
N PRO A 26 16.11 -23.54 14.71
CA PRO A 26 14.92 -23.09 15.39
C PRO A 26 13.99 -24.29 15.60
N ALA A 27 13.48 -24.44 16.83
CA ALA A 27 12.42 -25.38 17.10
C ALA A 27 11.24 -25.11 16.14
N PRO A 28 10.56 -26.15 15.62
CA PRO A 28 9.31 -25.94 14.89
C PRO A 28 8.37 -25.11 15.78
N LEU A 29 8.00 -23.93 15.31
CA LEU A 29 7.09 -23.04 16.04
C LEU A 29 5.77 -23.77 16.24
N ALA A 30 5.20 -23.71 17.45
CA ALA A 30 3.85 -24.18 17.67
C ALA A 30 2.91 -23.44 16.68
N PRO A 31 1.98 -24.14 15.99
CA PRO A 31 1.15 -23.56 14.93
C PRO A 31 0.42 -22.27 15.35
N THR A 32 0.08 -22.16 16.63
CA THR A 32 -0.63 -21.05 17.26
C THR A 32 0.09 -19.70 17.19
N HIS A 33 1.43 -19.68 17.14
CA HIS A 33 2.22 -18.44 17.06
C HIS A 33 2.70 -18.09 15.66
N ALA A 34 2.55 -18.99 14.68
CA ALA A 34 3.09 -18.81 13.33
C ALA A 34 2.58 -17.55 12.62
N ALA A 35 1.30 -17.20 12.79
CA ALA A 35 0.73 -15.99 12.19
C ALA A 35 1.28 -14.71 12.83
N ALA A 36 1.45 -14.70 14.15
CA ALA A 36 2.01 -13.56 14.89
C ALA A 36 3.50 -13.37 14.55
N ASP A 37 4.29 -14.44 14.55
CA ASP A 37 5.71 -14.38 14.18
C ASP A 37 5.90 -13.91 12.72
N THR A 38 5.00 -14.34 11.82
CA THR A 38 5.01 -13.89 10.42
C THR A 38 4.61 -12.42 10.31
N ALA A 39 3.66 -11.96 11.13
CA ALA A 39 3.31 -10.54 11.23
C ALA A 39 4.50 -9.70 11.71
N ASP A 40 5.27 -10.18 12.69
CA ASP A 40 6.49 -9.50 13.16
C ASP A 40 7.55 -9.41 12.05
N VAL A 41 7.72 -10.47 11.25
CA VAL A 41 8.59 -10.45 10.07
C VAL A 41 8.13 -9.38 9.07
N VAL A 42 6.82 -9.31 8.76
CA VAL A 42 6.27 -8.30 7.85
C VAL A 42 6.47 -6.89 8.40
N ALA A 43 6.29 -6.69 9.71
CA ALA A 43 6.43 -5.40 10.36
C ALA A 43 7.87 -4.90 10.41
N THR A 44 8.86 -5.79 10.58
CA THR A 44 10.24 -5.41 10.91
C THR A 44 11.24 -5.62 9.77
N THR A 45 10.94 -6.47 8.79
CA THR A 45 11.86 -6.73 7.68
C THR A 45 11.90 -5.55 6.75
N THR A 46 13.08 -4.94 6.61
CA THR A 46 13.34 -3.92 5.60
C THR A 46 13.63 -4.57 4.25
N ALA A 47 13.13 -3.93 3.19
CA ALA A 47 13.32 -4.37 1.82
C ALA A 47 13.57 -3.18 0.89
N THR A 48 14.30 -3.48 -0.18
CA THR A 48 14.44 -2.64 -1.35
C THR A 48 13.68 -3.32 -2.47
N VAL A 49 12.74 -2.62 -3.10
CA VAL A 49 12.00 -3.11 -4.27
C VAL A 49 12.31 -2.26 -5.48
N GLU A 50 12.74 -2.92 -6.54
CA GLU A 50 12.95 -2.33 -7.86
C GLU A 50 11.72 -2.62 -8.73
N TYR A 51 11.22 -1.59 -9.41
CA TYR A 51 10.04 -1.67 -10.26
C TYR A 51 10.17 -0.70 -11.44
N GLU A 52 9.47 -1.02 -12.53
CA GLU A 52 9.51 -0.23 -13.75
C GLU A 52 8.27 0.68 -13.85
N ILE A 53 8.46 1.90 -14.35
CA ILE A 53 7.37 2.79 -14.79
C ILE A 53 7.47 3.03 -16.29
N GLY A 54 6.34 3.17 -16.98
CA GLY A 54 6.31 3.66 -18.36
C GLY A 54 6.28 2.60 -19.48
N GLY A 55 5.74 1.41 -19.27
CA GLY A 55 5.48 0.48 -20.38
C GLY A 55 4.52 -0.65 -20.05
N VAL A 56 3.55 -0.88 -20.94
CA VAL A 56 2.82 -2.16 -21.09
C VAL A 56 3.67 -3.18 -21.88
N ALA A 57 4.88 -2.80 -22.27
CA ALA A 57 5.84 -3.66 -22.95
C ALA A 57 6.43 -4.70 -21.96
N PRO A 58 6.89 -5.87 -22.45
CA PRO A 58 7.63 -6.81 -21.63
C PRO A 58 8.85 -6.14 -20.96
N ARG A 59 9.19 -6.63 -19.77
CA ARG A 59 10.28 -6.16 -18.90
C ARG A 59 11.54 -5.81 -19.70
N GLY A 60 12.10 -4.62 -19.48
CA GLY A 60 13.29 -4.15 -20.22
C GLY A 60 13.03 -3.53 -21.61
N GLY A 61 11.78 -3.13 -21.90
CA GLY A 61 11.51 -2.35 -23.12
C GLY A 61 12.26 -1.01 -23.12
N PRO A 62 12.56 -0.43 -24.31
CA PRO A 62 13.38 0.79 -24.45
C PRO A 62 12.79 2.04 -23.78
N ASN A 63 11.56 1.96 -23.28
CA ASN A 63 10.82 3.05 -22.64
C ASN A 63 10.52 2.78 -21.15
N ALA A 64 10.97 1.67 -20.58
CA ALA A 64 10.82 1.40 -19.15
C ALA A 64 11.86 2.21 -18.36
N THR A 65 11.42 2.93 -17.33
CA THR A 65 12.30 3.61 -16.38
C THR A 65 12.28 2.86 -15.05
N GLU A 66 13.45 2.42 -14.59
CA GLU A 66 13.58 1.75 -13.31
C GLU A 66 13.43 2.73 -12.14
N ARG A 67 12.78 2.27 -11.08
CA ARG A 67 12.51 2.99 -9.84
C ARG A 67 12.77 2.06 -8.67
N THR A 68 13.16 2.66 -7.56
CA THR A 68 13.45 1.94 -6.33
C THR A 68 12.60 2.52 -5.20
N ALA A 69 12.08 1.65 -4.34
CA ALA A 69 11.45 2.03 -3.08
C ALA A 69 12.07 1.22 -1.93
N HIS A 70 12.18 1.86 -0.77
CA HIS A 70 12.76 1.28 0.42
C HIS A 70 11.80 1.48 1.60
N GLY A 71 11.76 0.50 2.49
CA GLY A 71 10.96 0.55 3.71
C GLY A 71 10.83 -0.82 4.33
N THR A 72 10.08 -0.92 5.41
CA THR A 72 9.61 -2.21 5.91
C THR A 72 8.63 -2.85 4.92
N LEU A 73 8.48 -4.18 4.94
CA LEU A 73 7.47 -4.85 4.10
C LEU A 73 6.06 -4.32 4.40
N ALA A 74 5.76 -4.01 5.67
CA ALA A 74 4.48 -3.42 6.05
C ALA A 74 4.25 -2.02 5.45
N GLU A 75 5.26 -1.14 5.47
CA GLU A 75 5.19 0.17 4.83
C GLU A 75 5.06 0.07 3.30
N LEU A 76 5.82 -0.83 2.68
CA LEU A 76 5.75 -1.06 1.24
C LEU A 76 4.39 -1.64 0.81
N LEU A 77 3.82 -2.57 1.58
CA LEU A 77 2.48 -3.09 1.37
C LEU A 77 1.41 -2.01 1.55
N ALA A 78 1.57 -1.13 2.54
CA ALA A 78 0.68 0.00 2.75
C ALA A 78 0.73 0.97 1.57
N ALA A 79 1.92 1.35 1.14
CA ALA A 79 2.13 2.21 -0.03
C ALA A 79 1.52 1.58 -1.29
N ALA A 80 1.73 0.28 -1.51
CA ALA A 80 1.18 -0.43 -2.67
C ALA A 80 -0.36 -0.51 -2.62
N ALA A 81 -0.95 -0.73 -1.44
CA ALA A 81 -2.40 -0.73 -1.27
C ALA A 81 -3.02 0.65 -1.50
N VAL A 82 -2.29 1.74 -1.24
CA VAL A 82 -2.79 3.10 -1.48
C VAL A 82 -2.55 3.54 -2.92
N ALA A 83 -1.50 3.05 -3.59
CA ALA A 83 -1.03 3.60 -4.87
C ALA A 83 -1.98 3.42 -6.06
N ASP A 84 -2.81 2.37 -6.07
CA ASP A 84 -3.73 2.05 -7.18
C ASP A 84 -5.07 1.52 -6.64
N PRO A 85 -5.89 2.39 -6.00
CA PRO A 85 -7.13 1.96 -5.40
C PRO A 85 -8.20 1.76 -6.48
N ALA A 86 -8.96 0.67 -6.36
CA ALA A 86 -10.05 0.35 -7.24
C ALA A 86 -11.36 1.02 -6.77
N VAL A 87 -12.16 1.47 -7.74
CA VAL A 87 -13.53 1.94 -7.50
C VAL A 87 -14.50 0.76 -7.64
N GLU A 88 -15.39 0.59 -6.67
CA GLU A 88 -16.40 -0.46 -6.67
C GLU A 88 -17.28 -0.42 -7.93
N GLY A 89 -17.55 -1.59 -8.51
CA GLY A 89 -18.36 -1.73 -9.72
C GLY A 89 -17.61 -1.42 -11.03
N THR A 90 -16.29 -1.19 -10.97
CA THR A 90 -15.45 -1.07 -12.18
C THR A 90 -14.65 -2.35 -12.39
N ALA A 91 -14.61 -2.85 -13.62
CA ALA A 91 -13.71 -3.95 -13.96
C ALA A 91 -12.27 -3.47 -13.74
N ALA A 92 -11.45 -4.25 -13.03
CA ALA A 92 -10.03 -3.99 -12.88
C ALA A 92 -9.36 -4.10 -14.27
N GLY A 93 -9.40 -3.02 -15.04
CA GLY A 93 -8.97 -2.97 -16.45
C GLY A 93 -7.47 -3.06 -16.64
N SER A 94 -6.70 -3.12 -15.56
CA SER A 94 -5.26 -3.33 -15.59
C SER A 94 -4.91 -4.20 -14.40
N GLY A 95 -4.17 -5.29 -14.63
CA GLY A 95 -3.65 -6.14 -13.57
C GLY A 95 -2.76 -5.36 -12.58
N PRO A 96 -2.23 -6.04 -11.55
CA PRO A 96 -1.44 -5.39 -10.51
C PRO A 96 -0.27 -4.62 -11.11
N SER A 97 0.04 -3.46 -10.53
CA SER A 97 1.17 -2.65 -10.99
C SER A 97 2.51 -3.38 -10.82
N SER A 98 3.54 -2.95 -11.55
CA SER A 98 4.90 -3.46 -11.38
C SER A 98 5.39 -3.29 -9.93
N PHE A 99 5.04 -2.17 -9.29
CA PHE A 99 5.32 -1.89 -7.90
C PHE A 99 4.61 -2.87 -6.96
N GLU A 100 3.30 -3.06 -7.13
CA GLU A 100 2.52 -4.02 -6.35
C GLU A 100 3.08 -5.44 -6.48
N THR A 101 3.42 -5.85 -7.71
CA THR A 101 4.00 -7.17 -8.00
C THR A 101 5.36 -7.33 -7.31
N ALA A 102 6.21 -6.31 -7.34
CA ALA A 102 7.51 -6.33 -6.68
C ALA A 102 7.38 -6.45 -5.15
N VAL A 103 6.48 -5.68 -4.54
CA VAL A 103 6.18 -5.72 -3.10
C VAL A 103 5.59 -7.08 -2.69
N ALA A 104 4.64 -7.61 -3.45
CA ALA A 104 4.03 -8.91 -3.17
C ALA A 104 5.06 -10.06 -3.27
N ASN A 105 5.98 -9.98 -4.23
CA ASN A 105 7.07 -10.95 -4.37
C ASN A 105 8.09 -10.86 -3.23
N ALA A 106 8.51 -9.65 -2.85
CA ALA A 106 9.40 -9.45 -1.71
C ALA A 106 8.78 -10.01 -0.42
N THR A 107 7.50 -9.72 -0.17
CA THR A 107 6.75 -10.21 0.98
C THR A 107 6.64 -11.75 0.97
N ARG A 108 6.30 -12.33 -0.18
CA ARG A 108 6.21 -13.80 -0.35
C ARG A 108 7.56 -14.47 -0.07
N ASN A 109 8.66 -13.87 -0.52
CA ASN A 109 9.99 -14.42 -0.33
C ASN A 109 10.44 -14.36 1.13
N ALA A 110 10.09 -13.30 1.86
CA ALA A 110 10.39 -13.18 3.28
C ALA A 110 9.59 -14.19 4.13
N THR A 111 8.30 -14.36 3.83
CA THR A 111 7.39 -15.22 4.61
C THR A 111 7.59 -16.71 4.36
N ARG A 112 7.98 -17.13 3.14
CA ARG A 112 8.28 -18.54 2.81
C ARG A 112 9.40 -19.17 3.66
N ARG A 113 10.33 -18.37 4.18
CA ARG A 113 11.51 -18.86 4.92
C ARG A 113 11.18 -19.46 6.29
N ARG A 114 9.97 -19.26 6.81
CA ARG A 114 9.53 -19.70 8.16
C ARG A 114 8.95 -21.13 8.21
N GLY A 115 8.75 -21.78 7.06
CA GLY A 115 8.05 -23.06 6.99
C GLY A 115 6.52 -22.88 7.10
N GLY A 116 5.75 -23.69 6.36
CA GLY A 116 4.30 -23.54 6.24
C GLY A 116 3.85 -22.57 5.15
N TYR A 117 2.53 -22.45 4.96
CA TYR A 117 1.93 -21.56 3.97
C TYR A 117 1.46 -20.27 4.63
N ALA A 118 1.71 -19.14 3.97
CA ALA A 118 1.33 -17.83 4.45
C ALA A 118 0.66 -16.99 3.35
N GLN A 119 -0.36 -16.23 3.75
CA GLN A 119 -0.98 -15.18 2.97
C GLN A 119 -0.88 -13.87 3.76
N VAL A 120 -0.36 -12.82 3.13
CA VAL A 120 -0.35 -11.47 3.69
C VAL A 120 -1.25 -10.62 2.82
N ARG A 121 -2.29 -10.03 3.41
CA ARG A 121 -3.25 -9.17 2.71
C ARG A 121 -3.31 -7.80 3.34
N ALA A 122 -2.87 -6.78 2.60
CA ALA A 122 -2.98 -5.38 2.96
C ALA A 122 -4.25 -4.78 2.34
N VAL A 123 -5.03 -4.06 3.15
CA VAL A 123 -6.29 -3.44 2.73
C VAL A 123 -6.32 -2.00 3.21
N TRP A 124 -6.55 -1.09 2.28
CA TRP A 124 -6.78 0.32 2.54
C TRP A 124 -8.17 0.72 2.04
N ALA A 125 -8.90 1.50 2.85
CA ALA A 125 -10.14 2.15 2.47
C ALA A 125 -10.36 3.39 3.36
N PRO A 126 -10.93 4.50 2.83
CA PRO A 126 -11.19 5.71 3.61
C PRO A 126 -12.09 5.49 4.83
N TYR A 127 -13.02 4.55 4.74
CA TYR A 127 -13.89 4.06 5.80
C TYR A 127 -14.37 2.64 5.46
N PRO A 128 -14.92 1.86 6.40
CA PRO A 128 -15.37 0.49 6.14
C PRO A 128 -16.40 0.41 5.00
N GLY A 129 -16.08 -0.41 3.99
CA GLY A 129 -16.92 -0.63 2.82
C GLY A 129 -16.98 0.55 1.84
N ALA A 130 -16.07 1.52 1.95
CA ALA A 130 -16.00 2.63 1.02
C ALA A 130 -15.94 2.16 -0.44
N PRO A 131 -16.56 2.91 -1.36
CA PRO A 131 -16.60 2.55 -2.77
C PRO A 131 -15.24 2.73 -3.47
N LEU A 132 -14.21 3.18 -2.75
CA LEU A 132 -12.83 3.23 -3.18
C LEU A 132 -12.00 2.43 -2.17
N SER A 133 -11.32 1.38 -2.64
CA SER A 133 -10.45 0.58 -1.78
C SER A 133 -9.26 0.02 -2.55
N GLY A 134 -8.15 -0.17 -1.86
CA GLY A 134 -6.98 -0.82 -2.42
C GLY A 134 -6.63 -2.07 -1.64
N THR A 135 -6.19 -3.10 -2.37
CA THR A 135 -5.83 -4.39 -1.79
C THR A 135 -4.58 -4.91 -2.45
N VAL A 136 -3.62 -5.38 -1.64
CA VAL A 136 -2.46 -6.13 -2.11
C VAL A 136 -2.42 -7.47 -1.38
N THR A 137 -2.25 -8.55 -2.13
CA THR A 137 -2.17 -9.91 -1.57
C THR A 137 -0.87 -10.59 -1.97
N ALA A 138 -0.09 -11.01 -0.98
CA ALA A 138 1.13 -11.78 -1.16
C ALA A 138 0.93 -13.21 -0.65
N GLY A 139 1.22 -14.20 -1.50
CA GLY A 139 1.06 -15.62 -1.17
C GLY A 139 -0.26 -16.23 -1.67
N PRO A 140 -0.40 -17.56 -1.57
CA PRO A 140 -1.62 -18.27 -1.97
C PRO A 140 -2.81 -17.96 -1.06
N THR A 141 -4.02 -18.33 -1.47
CA THR A 141 -5.21 -18.32 -0.60
C THR A 141 -5.27 -19.63 0.18
N PRO A 142 -5.59 -19.60 1.49
CA PRO A 142 -5.76 -20.82 2.27
C PRO A 142 -6.87 -21.71 1.67
N PRO A 143 -6.66 -23.04 1.61
CA PRO A 143 -7.72 -23.99 1.29
C PRO A 143 -8.89 -23.84 2.28
N GLN A 144 -10.11 -24.12 1.81
CA GLN A 144 -11.32 -24.00 2.66
C GLN A 144 -11.32 -24.98 3.84
N SER A 145 -10.59 -26.09 3.75
CA SER A 145 -10.50 -27.14 4.77
C SER A 145 -9.31 -26.99 5.71
N ALA A 146 -8.45 -25.98 5.52
CA ALA A 146 -7.26 -25.81 6.33
C ALA A 146 -7.58 -25.07 7.63
N ASP A 147 -6.96 -25.49 8.73
CA ASP A 147 -6.97 -24.72 9.96
C ASP A 147 -6.10 -23.47 9.78
N VAL A 148 -6.73 -22.29 9.82
CA VAL A 148 -6.07 -21.00 9.56
C VAL A 148 -5.87 -20.24 10.87
N HIS A 149 -4.63 -19.88 11.15
CA HIS A 149 -4.29 -18.89 12.17
C HIS A 149 -4.12 -17.52 11.52
N ALA A 150 -4.54 -16.46 12.21
CA ALA A 150 -4.46 -15.11 11.69
C ALA A 150 -3.94 -14.11 12.72
N ALA A 151 -3.14 -13.16 12.25
CA ALA A 151 -2.71 -11.97 12.99
C ALA A 151 -3.00 -10.72 12.16
N THR A 152 -3.23 -9.58 12.80
CA THR A 152 -3.50 -8.32 12.11
C THR A 152 -2.63 -7.21 12.69
N LEU A 153 -2.06 -6.41 11.79
CA LEU A 153 -1.32 -5.20 12.11
C LEU A 153 -1.93 -4.01 11.37
N VAL A 154 -1.85 -2.84 12.00
CA VAL A 154 -2.35 -1.58 11.47
C VAL A 154 -1.16 -0.66 11.30
N VAL A 155 -0.96 -0.18 10.07
CA VAL A 155 0.17 0.70 9.72
C VAL A 155 -0.31 1.99 9.09
N PRO A 156 0.47 3.08 9.16
CA PRO A 156 0.15 4.31 8.46
C PRO A 156 -0.02 4.09 6.95
N SER A 157 -1.02 4.73 6.35
CA SER A 157 -1.26 4.68 4.90
C SER A 157 -0.42 5.68 4.10
N GLY A 158 0.21 6.65 4.77
CA GLY A 158 0.90 7.76 4.10
C GLY A 158 -0.06 8.78 3.45
N VAL A 159 -1.38 8.57 3.54
CA VAL A 159 -2.36 9.59 3.17
C VAL A 159 -2.19 10.77 4.12
N GLY A 160 -1.93 11.95 3.53
CA GLY A 160 -1.55 13.18 4.23
C GLY A 160 -2.55 13.60 5.31
N ASP A 161 -2.17 14.55 6.16
CA ASP A 161 -2.83 14.87 7.44
C ASP A 161 -4.36 14.95 7.39
N ALA A 162 -4.99 13.79 7.58
CA ALA A 162 -6.42 13.68 7.76
C ALA A 162 -6.87 14.23 9.12
N GLY A 163 -5.98 14.81 9.93
CA GLY A 163 -6.34 15.62 11.09
C GLY A 163 -7.36 16.69 10.69
N VAL A 164 -7.17 17.36 9.55
CA VAL A 164 -8.17 18.31 9.03
C VAL A 164 -9.53 17.65 8.72
N VAL A 165 -9.56 16.34 8.44
CA VAL A 165 -10.79 15.56 8.15
C VAL A 165 -11.50 15.14 9.44
N THR A 166 -10.77 14.82 10.52
CA THR A 166 -11.34 14.26 11.76
C THR A 166 -11.33 15.21 12.97
N ASP A 167 -10.51 16.25 12.97
CA ASP A 167 -10.31 17.19 14.09
C ASP A 167 -11.52 18.12 14.30
N SER A 168 -12.46 18.13 13.37
CA SER A 168 -13.72 18.84 13.51
C SER A 168 -14.84 17.97 12.96
N PRO A 169 -15.85 17.62 13.79
CA PRO A 169 -17.07 16.99 13.32
C PRO A 169 -17.66 17.87 12.21
N THR A 170 -17.92 17.30 11.03
CA THR A 170 -18.71 17.99 10.03
C THR A 170 -20.19 17.77 10.33
N PRO A 171 -21.01 18.83 10.29
CA PRO A 171 -22.45 18.68 10.48
C PRO A 171 -23.13 17.96 9.30
N GLU A 172 -22.45 17.84 8.15
CA GLU A 172 -23.02 17.37 6.88
C GLU A 172 -22.11 16.33 6.20
N PHE A 173 -22.71 15.43 5.41
CA PHE A 173 -22.01 14.35 4.70
C PHE A 173 -21.18 14.84 3.53
N ASP A 174 -21.66 15.85 2.81
CA ASP A 174 -20.98 16.48 1.67
C ASP A 174 -19.62 17.04 2.10
N ALA A 175 -19.57 17.78 3.22
CA ALA A 175 -18.36 18.36 3.76
C ALA A 175 -17.34 17.30 4.20
N LEU A 176 -17.80 16.15 4.72
CA LEU A 176 -16.94 15.01 5.03
C LEU A 176 -16.40 14.37 3.73
N ALA A 177 -17.28 14.11 2.76
CA ALA A 177 -16.94 13.52 1.48
C ALA A 177 -15.91 14.36 0.72
N ASP A 178 -16.09 15.68 0.72
CA ASP A 178 -15.17 16.67 0.14
C ASP A 178 -13.78 16.60 0.77
N ARG A 179 -13.72 16.56 2.10
CA ARG A 179 -12.45 16.46 2.83
C ARG A 179 -11.75 15.14 2.54
N LEU A 180 -12.47 14.02 2.50
CA LEU A 180 -11.95 12.71 2.16
C LEU A 180 -11.43 12.65 0.71
N ALA A 181 -12.22 13.13 -0.26
CA ALA A 181 -11.85 13.13 -1.66
C ALA A 181 -10.57 13.95 -1.90
N ARG A 182 -10.49 15.15 -1.32
CA ARG A 182 -9.27 15.98 -1.38
C ARG A 182 -8.06 15.29 -0.76
N ALA A 183 -8.21 14.66 0.41
CA ALA A 183 -7.10 13.97 1.07
C ALA A 183 -6.58 12.79 0.21
N VAL A 184 -7.49 12.02 -0.38
CA VAL A 184 -7.15 10.89 -1.26
C VAL A 184 -6.47 11.37 -2.53
N VAL A 185 -7.09 12.26 -3.30
CA VAL A 185 -6.55 12.72 -4.59
C VAL A 185 -5.20 13.41 -4.42
N ARG A 186 -5.01 14.23 -3.37
CA ARG A 186 -3.71 14.86 -3.10
C ARG A 186 -2.61 13.86 -2.76
N THR A 187 -2.97 12.74 -2.13
CA THR A 187 -2.00 11.67 -1.82
C THR A 187 -1.64 10.90 -3.08
N LEU A 188 -2.62 10.53 -3.90
CA LEU A 188 -2.39 9.79 -5.15
C LEU A 188 -1.66 10.64 -6.20
N PHE A 189 -2.02 11.91 -6.27
CA PHE A 189 -1.62 12.85 -7.31
C PHE A 189 -1.14 14.15 -6.69
N GLU A 190 -0.02 14.10 -5.96
CA GLU A 190 0.55 15.31 -5.38
C GLU A 190 0.73 16.37 -6.48
N PRO A 191 0.12 17.58 -6.37
CA PRO A 191 -0.01 18.49 -7.51
C PRO A 191 1.33 18.93 -8.10
N ARG A 192 2.32 19.21 -7.23
CA ARG A 192 3.65 19.65 -7.65
C ARG A 192 4.39 18.53 -8.38
N SER A 193 4.45 17.35 -7.77
CA SER A 193 5.10 16.16 -8.31
C SER A 193 4.45 15.72 -9.62
N SER A 194 3.11 15.75 -9.70
CA SER A 194 2.36 15.44 -10.92
C SER A 194 2.66 16.41 -12.05
N ARG A 195 2.68 17.73 -11.77
CA ARG A 195 3.02 18.75 -12.78
C ARG A 195 4.45 18.59 -13.31
N LEU A 196 5.39 18.28 -12.41
CA LEU A 196 6.79 17.99 -12.78
C LEU A 196 6.87 16.73 -13.65
N ALA A 197 6.16 15.67 -13.27
CA ALA A 197 6.14 14.41 -14.01
C ALA A 197 5.51 14.55 -15.41
N LEU A 198 4.42 15.32 -15.54
CA LEU A 198 3.80 15.68 -16.83
C LEU A 198 4.72 16.53 -17.72
N SER A 199 5.68 17.24 -17.14
CA SER A 199 6.67 18.04 -17.86
C SER A 199 7.97 17.27 -18.12
N GLY A 200 8.09 16.05 -17.59
CA GLY A 200 9.27 15.21 -17.69
C GLY A 200 9.37 14.42 -19.01
N PRO A 201 10.33 13.49 -19.10
CA PRO A 201 10.48 12.59 -20.24
C PRO A 201 9.18 11.83 -20.56
N ALA A 202 9.00 11.43 -21.83
CA ALA A 202 7.79 10.76 -22.32
C ALA A 202 7.36 9.53 -21.50
N THR A 203 8.31 8.80 -20.92
CA THR A 203 8.07 7.63 -20.07
C THR A 203 7.43 8.02 -18.72
N VAL A 204 7.92 9.10 -18.11
CA VAL A 204 7.44 9.64 -16.84
C VAL A 204 6.11 10.35 -17.03
N SER A 205 5.97 11.16 -18.08
CA SER A 205 4.71 11.85 -18.37
C SER A 205 3.63 10.87 -18.80
N GLY A 206 3.95 9.90 -19.66
CA GLY A 206 3.03 8.83 -20.07
C GLY A 206 2.55 7.97 -18.91
N SER A 207 3.45 7.55 -17.99
CA SER A 207 3.04 6.82 -16.79
C SER A 207 2.18 7.66 -15.84
N THR A 208 2.42 8.97 -15.76
CA THR A 208 1.58 9.88 -14.99
C THR A 208 0.19 9.99 -15.60
N VAL A 209 0.11 10.24 -16.92
CA VAL A 209 -1.16 10.30 -17.66
C VAL A 209 -1.94 9.00 -17.48
N GLN A 210 -1.30 7.83 -17.62
CA GLN A 210 -1.95 6.54 -17.41
C GLN A 210 -2.56 6.39 -16.00
N ARG A 211 -1.88 6.87 -14.95
CA ARG A 211 -2.43 6.83 -13.58
C ARG A 211 -3.67 7.71 -13.45
N TYR A 212 -3.65 8.91 -14.03
CA TYR A 212 -4.83 9.77 -14.06
C TYR A 212 -5.97 9.12 -14.84
N ASP A 213 -5.68 8.57 -16.02
CA ASP A 213 -6.67 7.96 -16.91
C ASP A 213 -7.41 6.82 -16.20
N ARG A 214 -6.72 5.92 -15.48
CA ARG A 214 -7.36 4.84 -14.71
C ARG A 214 -8.36 5.33 -13.67
N LEU A 215 -7.99 6.33 -12.87
CA LEU A 215 -8.92 6.89 -11.89
C LEU A 215 -10.05 7.66 -12.59
N SER A 216 -9.76 8.33 -13.69
CA SER A 216 -10.74 9.08 -14.47
C SER A 216 -11.78 8.17 -15.12
N GLU A 217 -11.36 7.04 -15.67
CA GLU A 217 -12.20 6.01 -16.30
C GLU A 217 -13.10 5.36 -15.25
N SER A 218 -12.54 5.00 -14.10
CA SER A 218 -13.30 4.39 -13.01
C SER A 218 -14.31 5.34 -12.36
N LEU A 219 -14.05 6.65 -12.39
CA LEU A 219 -14.99 7.69 -11.93
C LEU A 219 -15.91 8.20 -13.05
N GLY A 220 -15.67 7.83 -14.31
CA GLY A 220 -16.42 8.32 -15.47
C GLY A 220 -16.27 9.83 -15.73
N VAL A 221 -15.14 10.44 -15.35
CA VAL A 221 -14.89 11.88 -15.50
C VAL A 221 -13.67 12.16 -16.39
N PRO A 222 -13.80 12.88 -17.51
CA PRO A 222 -12.66 13.11 -18.40
C PRO A 222 -11.67 14.15 -17.83
N VAL A 223 -10.40 13.74 -17.73
CA VAL A 223 -9.28 14.62 -17.32
C VAL A 223 -8.27 14.89 -18.44
N SER A 224 -8.40 14.19 -19.57
CA SER A 224 -7.48 14.27 -20.72
C SER A 224 -7.20 15.70 -21.20
N ASP A 225 -8.23 16.55 -21.30
CA ASP A 225 -8.08 17.97 -21.69
C ASP A 225 -7.20 18.79 -20.72
N ALA A 226 -7.28 18.48 -19.42
CA ALA A 226 -6.47 19.13 -18.40
C ALA A 226 -5.02 18.61 -18.46
N LEU A 227 -4.85 17.30 -18.67
CA LEU A 227 -3.54 16.68 -18.83
C LEU A 227 -2.82 17.13 -20.11
N ALA A 228 -3.53 17.30 -21.22
CA ALA A 228 -3.00 17.83 -22.47
C ALA A 228 -2.44 19.25 -22.30
N ARG A 229 -3.06 20.06 -21.42
CA ARG A 229 -2.59 21.39 -21.01
C ARG A 229 -1.57 21.35 -19.87
N ARG A 230 -1.14 20.16 -19.43
CA ARG A 230 -0.26 19.92 -18.27
C ARG A 230 -0.76 20.56 -16.98
N ASN A 231 -2.08 20.66 -16.84
CA ASN A 231 -2.74 21.25 -15.68
C ASN A 231 -3.19 20.17 -14.70
N ALA A 232 -2.23 19.64 -13.94
CA ALA A 232 -2.48 18.65 -12.88
C ALA A 232 -3.49 19.15 -11.85
N THR A 233 -3.49 20.44 -11.52
CA THR A 233 -4.44 21.03 -10.57
C THR A 233 -5.88 20.90 -11.07
N ALA A 234 -6.15 21.24 -12.34
CA ALA A 234 -7.48 21.11 -12.91
C ALA A 234 -7.91 19.64 -13.05
N ALA A 235 -6.98 18.74 -13.36
CA ALA A 235 -7.26 17.30 -13.36
C ALA A 235 -7.64 16.81 -11.95
N ASN A 236 -6.87 17.18 -10.93
CA ASN A 236 -7.14 16.85 -9.53
C ASN A 236 -8.51 17.37 -9.08
N GLN A 237 -8.84 18.64 -9.37
CA GLN A 237 -10.14 19.21 -9.00
C GLN A 237 -11.32 18.43 -9.59
N ARG A 238 -11.21 17.94 -10.82
CA ARG A 238 -12.24 17.10 -11.45
C ARG A 238 -12.39 15.75 -10.77
N LEU A 239 -11.26 15.10 -10.46
CA LEU A 239 -11.25 13.82 -9.73
C LEU A 239 -11.78 13.99 -8.30
N GLU A 240 -11.40 15.07 -7.61
CA GLU A 240 -11.87 15.43 -6.28
C GLU A 240 -13.39 15.59 -6.25
N ALA A 241 -13.97 16.37 -7.18
CA ALA A 241 -15.41 16.58 -7.24
C ALA A 241 -16.20 15.28 -7.55
N ALA A 242 -15.70 14.48 -8.49
CA ALA A 242 -16.33 13.20 -8.84
C ALA A 242 -16.28 12.20 -7.67
N LEU A 243 -15.13 12.13 -6.98
CA LEU A 243 -14.96 11.24 -5.83
C LEU A 243 -15.77 11.72 -4.62
N ALA A 244 -15.86 13.02 -4.37
CA ALA A 244 -16.68 13.61 -3.32
C ALA A 244 -18.17 13.25 -3.51
N THR A 245 -18.70 13.44 -4.72
CA THR A 245 -20.09 13.07 -5.06
C THR A 245 -20.37 11.59 -4.76
N ARG A 246 -19.39 10.71 -5.06
CA ARG A 246 -19.53 9.28 -4.82
C ARG A 246 -19.44 8.92 -3.34
N PHE A 247 -18.53 9.54 -2.60
CA PHE A 247 -18.42 9.35 -1.16
C PHE A 247 -19.65 9.88 -0.42
N GLU A 248 -20.17 11.05 -0.78
CA GLU A 248 -21.36 11.62 -0.16
C GLU A 248 -22.55 10.67 -0.28
N ARG A 249 -22.76 10.10 -1.48
CA ARG A 249 -23.83 9.12 -1.73
C ARG A 249 -23.67 7.89 -0.83
N ASP A 250 -22.50 7.26 -0.84
CA ASP A 250 -22.27 6.05 -0.02
C ASP A 250 -22.38 6.36 1.49
N LEU A 251 -21.84 7.50 1.94
CA LEU A 251 -21.91 7.91 3.34
C LEU A 251 -23.36 8.12 3.79
N THR A 252 -24.18 8.76 2.96
CA THR A 252 -25.61 9.01 3.22
C THR A 252 -26.41 7.70 3.25
N GLU A 253 -26.09 6.75 2.38
CA GLU A 253 -26.75 5.44 2.35
C GLU A 253 -26.33 4.54 3.52
N ARG A 254 -25.08 4.65 3.98
CA ARG A 254 -24.45 3.72 4.92
C ARG A 254 -24.55 4.13 6.39
N TYR A 255 -24.52 5.43 6.68
CA TYR A 255 -24.46 5.92 8.05
C TYR A 255 -25.70 6.75 8.40
N GLU A 256 -26.19 6.58 9.61
CA GLU A 256 -27.35 7.33 10.11
C GLU A 256 -27.05 8.82 10.30
N SER A 257 -25.77 9.19 10.52
CA SER A 257 -25.37 10.59 10.74
C SER A 257 -23.93 10.86 10.31
N PRO A 258 -23.60 12.12 9.97
CA PRO A 258 -22.23 12.56 9.69
C PRO A 258 -21.26 12.34 10.86
N ALA A 259 -21.75 12.38 12.10
CA ALA A 259 -20.96 12.08 13.29
C ALA A 259 -20.53 10.61 13.32
N ASN A 260 -21.45 9.68 13.04
CA ASN A 260 -21.15 8.24 12.96
C ASN A 260 -20.16 7.95 11.81
N ALA A 261 -20.34 8.58 10.65
CA ALA A 261 -19.41 8.48 9.53
C ALA A 261 -18.01 9.00 9.88
N THR A 262 -17.92 10.15 10.56
CA THR A 262 -16.63 10.73 10.99
C THR A 262 -15.87 9.78 11.91
N GLN A 263 -16.56 9.12 12.85
CA GLN A 263 -15.96 8.12 13.74
C GLN A 263 -15.48 6.86 13.00
N ALA A 264 -16.09 6.55 11.86
CA ALA A 264 -15.73 5.39 11.04
C ALA A 264 -14.57 5.64 10.07
N VAL A 265 -14.08 6.88 9.94
CA VAL A 265 -12.97 7.23 9.04
C VAL A 265 -11.70 6.48 9.45
N ARG A 266 -11.07 5.81 8.48
CA ARG A 266 -9.84 5.02 8.63
C ARG A 266 -8.78 5.35 7.58
N VAL A 267 -8.94 6.47 6.88
CA VAL A 267 -8.13 6.88 5.73
C VAL A 267 -6.61 6.88 5.98
N ARG A 268 -6.17 7.10 7.23
CA ARG A 268 -4.75 7.14 7.64
C ARG A 268 -4.11 5.78 7.86
N THR A 269 -4.88 4.70 7.75
CA THR A 269 -4.42 3.37 8.16
C THR A 269 -4.63 2.33 7.08
N VAL A 270 -3.69 1.41 6.97
CA VAL A 270 -3.82 0.17 6.21
C VAL A 270 -3.88 -0.96 7.20
N ARG A 271 -4.86 -1.85 7.02
CA ARG A 271 -4.97 -3.07 7.81
C ARG A 271 -4.29 -4.20 7.04
N ILE A 272 -3.27 -4.79 7.63
CA ILE A 272 -2.56 -5.93 7.07
C ILE A 272 -2.94 -7.17 7.90
N THR A 273 -3.52 -8.17 7.25
CA THR A 273 -3.86 -9.45 7.87
C THR A 273 -2.92 -10.52 7.33
N VAL A 274 -2.25 -11.20 8.26
CA VAL A 274 -1.39 -12.35 7.99
C VAL A 274 -2.17 -13.59 8.36
N ARG A 275 -2.23 -14.55 7.44
CA ARG A 275 -2.85 -15.86 7.63
C ARG A 275 -1.81 -16.94 7.40
N THR A 276 -1.74 -17.92 8.29
CA THR A 276 -0.86 -19.09 8.16
C THR A 276 -1.66 -20.37 8.33
N TRP A 277 -1.26 -21.41 7.62
CA TRP A 277 -1.88 -22.74 7.71
C TRP A 277 -0.89 -23.85 7.37
N SER A 278 -1.19 -25.05 7.84
CA SER A 278 -0.52 -26.29 7.43
C SER A 278 -1.20 -26.88 6.19
N ALA A 279 -0.41 -27.53 5.32
CA ALA A 279 -0.97 -28.41 4.30
C ALA A 279 -1.41 -29.75 4.88
#